data_AF-F9P5Z7-F1
#
_entry.id   AF-F9P5Z7-F1
#
_cell.length_a   1.000
_cell.length_b   1.000
_cell.length_c   1.000
_cell.angle_alpha   90.00
_cell.angle_beta   90.00
_cell.angle_gamma   90.00
#
_symmetry.space_group_name_H-M   'P 1'
#
loop_
_entity.id
_entity.type
_entity.pdbx_description
1 polymer ?
#
loop_
_entity_poly.entity_id
_entity_poly.type
_entity_poly.pdbx_seq_one_letter_code
_entity_poly.pdbx_strand_id
1 'polypeptide(L)'
;MVIDRIASRNLTSNQLVLNLSVLLASAFIMYALRYLWRLYIFGTANHLGRILRSRLFEHFTKMSPSFYQKYRTGDLMAHATNDINAVVSVAGGGVISAVDATITALVTLLTMFFVLD
;
A
#
# COMPACT_ATOMS: atom_id res chain seq x y z
N MET A 1 -27.05 14.82 -4.94
CA MET A 1 -27.43 16.06 -4.22
C MET A 1 -26.76 17.35 -4.72
N VAL A 2 -25.41 17.45 -4.83
CA VAL A 2 -24.77 18.65 -5.43
C VAL A 2 -25.00 18.70 -6.96
N ILE A 3 -24.87 17.55 -7.64
CA ILE A 3 -25.12 17.41 -9.08
C ILE A 3 -26.59 17.72 -9.42
N ASP A 4 -27.54 17.28 -8.58
CA ASP A 4 -28.98 17.59 -8.75
C ASP A 4 -29.30 19.08 -8.56
N ARG A 5 -28.56 19.78 -7.69
CA ARG A 5 -28.69 21.24 -7.49
C ARG A 5 -28.08 22.04 -8.64
N ILE A 6 -27.02 21.52 -9.26
CA ILE A 6 -26.47 22.07 -10.51
C ILE A 6 -27.46 21.89 -11.66
N ALA A 7 -28.11 20.72 -11.76
CA ALA A 7 -29.11 20.42 -12.78
C ALA A 7 -30.39 21.29 -12.65
N SER A 8 -30.77 21.67 -11.42
CA SER A 8 -31.95 22.49 -11.14
C SER A 8 -31.73 24.00 -11.24
N ARG A 9 -30.55 24.47 -11.72
CA ARG A 9 -30.16 25.88 -11.90
C ARG A 9 -30.34 26.80 -10.67
N ASN A 10 -30.52 26.24 -9.48
CA ASN A 10 -30.74 26.96 -8.22
C ASN A 10 -29.46 26.99 -7.37
N LEU A 11 -28.36 27.50 -7.94
CA LEU A 11 -27.07 27.59 -7.25
C LEU A 11 -26.84 29.00 -6.73
N THR A 12 -26.93 29.19 -5.42
CA THR A 12 -26.41 30.40 -4.78
C THR A 12 -24.88 30.36 -4.86
N SER A 13 -24.22 31.43 -5.32
CA SER A 13 -22.74 31.48 -5.46
C SER A 13 -21.99 31.05 -4.19
N ASN A 14 -22.54 31.34 -3.02
CA ASN A 14 -21.96 30.94 -1.73
C ASN A 14 -21.91 29.42 -1.52
N GLN A 15 -22.95 28.69 -1.95
CA GLN A 15 -23.00 27.22 -1.84
C GLN A 15 -22.02 26.55 -2.81
N LEU A 16 -21.79 27.15 -3.98
CA LEU A 16 -20.82 26.66 -4.95
C LEU A 16 -19.39 26.75 -4.41
N VAL A 17 -19.04 27.90 -3.84
CA VAL A 17 -17.71 28.12 -3.22
C VAL A 17 -17.49 27.17 -2.04
N LEU A 18 -18.50 26.96 -1.19
CA LEU A 18 -18.40 26.04 -0.07
C LEU A 18 -18.20 24.59 -0.54
N ASN A 19 -18.95 24.11 -1.53
CA ASN A 19 -18.80 22.77 -2.08
C ASN A 19 -17.41 22.55 -2.74
N LEU A 20 -16.93 23.53 -3.50
CA LEU A 20 -15.59 23.49 -4.09
C LEU A 20 -14.49 23.48 -3.02
N SER A 21 -14.66 24.27 -1.95
CA SER A 21 -13.70 24.30 -0.84
C SER A 21 -13.62 22.96 -0.11
N VAL A 22 -14.76 22.29 0.11
CA VAL A 22 -14.82 20.96 0.73
C VAL A 22 -14.18 19.92 -0.19
N LEU A 23 -14.44 19.96 -1.50
CA LEU A 23 -13.79 19.08 -2.47
C LEU A 23 -12.27 19.24 -2.45
N LEU A 24 -11.77 20.48 -2.52
CA LEU A 24 -10.34 20.77 -2.44
C LEU A 24 -9.73 20.29 -1.12
N ALA A 25 -10.36 20.60 0.02
CA ALA A 25 -9.88 20.16 1.32
C ALA A 25 -9.83 18.63 1.41
N SER A 26 -10.87 17.93 0.92
CA SER A 26 -10.91 16.47 0.90
C SER A 26 -9.81 15.87 0.02
N ALA A 27 -9.50 16.50 -1.13
CA ALA A 27 -8.42 16.06 -2.01
C ALA A 27 -7.05 16.19 -1.34
N PHE A 28 -6.79 17.31 -0.65
CA PHE A 28 -5.56 17.51 0.11
C PHE A 28 -5.41 16.52 1.26
N ILE A 29 -6.49 16.30 2.04
CA ILE A 29 -6.49 15.34 3.14
C ILE A 29 -6.22 13.92 2.63
N MET A 30 -6.92 13.52 1.56
CA MET A 30 -6.72 12.20 0.94
C MET A 30 -5.28 12.03 0.44
N TYR A 31 -4.71 13.06 -0.20
CA TYR A 31 -3.33 13.03 -0.66
C TYR A 31 -2.34 12.84 0.50
N ALA A 32 -2.48 13.64 1.57
CA ALA A 32 -1.62 13.55 2.75
C ALA A 32 -1.73 12.17 3.42
N LEU A 33 -2.96 11.64 3.57
CA LEU A 33 -3.19 10.33 4.15
C LEU A 33 -2.56 9.21 3.31
N ARG A 34 -2.75 9.25 1.98
CA ARG A 34 -2.13 8.30 1.05
C ARG A 34 -0.61 8.35 1.10
N TYR A 35 -0.04 9.56 1.20
CA TYR A 35 1.40 9.74 1.31
C TYR A 35 1.95 9.11 2.59
N LEU A 36 1.35 9.44 3.75
CA LEU A 36 1.75 8.88 5.04
C LEU A 36 1.65 7.36 5.04
N TRP A 37 0.52 6.82 4.59
CA TRP A 37 0.29 5.39 4.62
C TRP A 37 1.27 4.63 3.71
N ARG A 38 1.55 5.17 2.51
CA ARG A 38 2.60 4.65 1.62
C ARG A 38 3.97 4.65 2.31
N LEU A 39 4.33 5.75 2.97
CA LEU A 39 5.61 5.85 3.66
C LEU A 39 5.75 4.79 4.78
N TYR A 40 4.71 4.60 5.60
CA TYR A 40 4.72 3.59 6.65
C TYR A 40 4.81 2.16 6.12
N ILE A 41 4.05 1.83 5.07
CA ILE A 41 4.02 0.46 4.54
C ILE A 41 5.35 0.11 3.86
N PHE A 42 5.82 0.95 2.92
CA PHE A 42 7.09 0.70 2.25
C PHE A 42 8.27 0.80 3.22
N GLY A 43 8.21 1.69 4.22
CA GLY A 43 9.20 1.77 5.30
C GLY A 43 9.29 0.46 6.09
N THR A 44 8.14 -0.07 6.50
CA THR A 44 8.04 -1.33 7.27
C THR A 44 8.45 -2.54 6.44
N ALA A 45 8.04 -2.62 5.17
CA ALA A 45 8.43 -3.69 4.26
C ALA A 45 9.95 -3.70 4.03
N ASN A 46 10.57 -2.53 3.83
CA ASN A 46 12.03 -2.44 3.71
C ASN A 46 12.74 -2.78 5.02
N HIS A 47 12.19 -2.41 6.17
CA HIS A 47 12.73 -2.79 7.47
C HIS A 47 12.70 -4.30 7.69
N LEU A 48 11.59 -4.96 7.34
CA LEU A 48 11.47 -6.42 7.31
C LEU A 48 12.56 -7.04 6.42
N GLY A 49 12.76 -6.50 5.22
CA GLY A 49 13.82 -6.95 4.31
C GLY A 49 15.23 -6.84 4.89
N ARG A 50 15.51 -5.80 5.69
CA ARG A 50 16.80 -5.67 6.40
C ARG A 50 16.96 -6.73 7.48
N ILE A 51 15.91 -6.98 8.27
CA ILE A 51 15.93 -7.99 9.33
C ILE A 51 16.15 -9.38 8.74
N LEU A 52 15.42 -9.73 7.68
CA LEU A 52 15.54 -11.04 7.02
C LEU A 52 16.95 -11.26 6.48
N ARG A 53 17.53 -10.26 5.79
CA ARG A 53 18.91 -10.36 5.28
C ARG A 53 19.92 -10.56 6.40
N SER A 54 19.79 -9.81 7.50
CA SER A 54 20.69 -9.95 8.65
C SER A 54 20.60 -11.34 9.29
N ARG A 55 19.38 -11.86 9.50
CA ARG A 55 19.18 -13.20 10.07
C ARG A 55 19.73 -14.29 9.16
N LEU A 56 19.51 -14.17 7.86
CA LEU A 56 19.99 -15.15 6.89
C LEU A 56 21.52 -15.15 6.81
N PHE A 57 22.13 -13.96 6.83
CA PHE A 57 23.59 -13.81 6.86
C PHE A 57 24.19 -14.46 8.11
N GLU A 58 23.64 -14.16 9.29
CA GLU A 58 24.09 -14.74 10.57
C GLU A 58 23.92 -16.26 10.59
N HIS A 59 22.80 -16.76 10.03
CA HIS A 59 22.56 -18.19 9.91
C HIS A 59 23.60 -18.87 9.01
N PHE A 60 23.92 -18.27 7.87
CA PHE A 60 24.94 -18.76 6.97
C PHE A 60 26.31 -18.77 7.64
N THR A 61 26.71 -17.73 8.39
CA THR A 61 28.03 -17.71 9.05
C THR A 61 28.22 -18.82 10.09
N LYS A 62 27.14 -19.42 10.59
CA LYS A 62 27.18 -20.53 11.56
C LYS A 62 27.17 -21.92 10.91
N MET A 63 27.04 -22.03 9.58
CA MET A 63 27.01 -23.30 8.86
C MET A 63 28.40 -23.95 8.76
N SER A 64 28.43 -25.29 8.70
CA SER A 64 29.68 -26.05 8.57
C SER A 64 30.32 -25.89 7.18
N PRO A 65 31.65 -26.08 7.05
CA PRO A 65 32.32 -26.04 5.73
C PRO A 65 31.77 -27.05 4.72
N SER A 66 31.27 -28.20 5.17
CA SER A 66 30.64 -29.22 4.32
C SER A 66 29.36 -28.73 3.64
N PHE A 67 28.65 -27.78 4.24
CA PHE A 67 27.46 -27.17 3.64
C PHE A 67 27.83 -26.39 2.38
N TYR A 68 28.91 -25.61 2.43
CA TYR A 68 29.41 -24.80 1.32
C TYR A 68 30.10 -25.60 0.22
N GLN A 69 30.49 -26.84 0.51
CA GLN A 69 30.94 -27.78 -0.53
C GLN A 69 29.76 -28.35 -1.32
N LYS A 70 28.58 -28.47 -0.70
CA LYS A 70 27.36 -28.98 -1.32
C LYS A 70 26.52 -27.90 -2.00
N TYR A 71 26.48 -26.69 -1.44
CA TYR A 71 25.72 -25.55 -1.96
C TYR A 71 26.67 -24.39 -2.28
N ARG A 72 26.64 -23.89 -3.52
CA ARG A 72 27.50 -22.77 -3.93
C ARG A 72 27.08 -21.48 -3.23
N THR A 73 28.06 -20.72 -2.76
CA THR A 73 27.85 -19.41 -2.11
C THR A 73 27.05 -18.42 -2.99
N GLY A 74 27.25 -18.48 -4.31
CA GLY A 74 26.48 -17.66 -5.27
C GLY A 74 24.98 -17.97 -5.26
N ASP A 75 24.61 -19.24 -5.17
CA ASP A 75 23.20 -19.66 -5.15
C ASP A 75 22.54 -19.22 -3.83
N LEU A 76 23.27 -19.35 -2.71
CA LEU A 76 22.82 -18.87 -1.41
C LEU A 76 22.61 -17.35 -1.39
N MET A 77 23.49 -16.59 -2.04
CA MET A 77 23.37 -15.13 -2.17
C MET A 77 22.20 -14.73 -3.08
N ALA A 78 21.96 -15.51 -4.15
CA ALA A 78 20.81 -15.31 -5.03
C ALA A 78 19.49 -15.52 -4.28
N HIS A 79 19.36 -16.60 -3.50
CA HIS A 79 18.20 -16.83 -2.63
C HIS A 79 18.04 -15.73 -1.57
N ALA A 80 19.13 -15.35 -0.91
CA ALA A 80 19.11 -14.27 0.07
C ALA A 80 18.66 -12.93 -0.51
N THR A 81 18.92 -12.69 -1.80
CA THR A 81 18.60 -11.40 -2.42
C THR A 81 17.23 -11.45 -3.09
N ASN A 82 17.01 -12.43 -3.98
CA ASN A 82 15.81 -12.56 -4.79
C ASN A 82 14.60 -12.93 -3.93
N ASP A 83 14.74 -13.92 -3.05
CA ASP A 83 13.60 -14.39 -2.27
C ASP A 83 13.20 -13.34 -1.23
N ILE A 84 14.18 -12.68 -0.59
CA ILE A 84 13.89 -11.59 0.34
C ILE A 84 13.26 -10.39 -0.38
N ASN A 85 13.74 -10.04 -1.59
CA ASN A 85 13.10 -9.00 -2.39
C ASN A 85 11.65 -9.36 -2.75
N ALA A 86 11.38 -10.61 -3.11
CA ALA A 86 10.03 -11.09 -3.39
C ALA A 86 9.13 -10.96 -2.15
N VAL A 87 9.61 -11.39 -0.98
CA VAL A 87 8.88 -11.24 0.30
C VAL A 87 8.61 -9.77 0.63
N VAL A 88 9.59 -8.89 0.47
CA VAL A 88 9.43 -7.45 0.70
C VAL A 88 8.40 -6.83 -0.26
N SER A 89 8.44 -7.22 -1.53
CA SER A 89 7.51 -6.75 -2.55
C SER A 89 6.08 -7.15 -2.23
N VAL A 90 5.86 -8.41 -1.85
CA VAL A 90 4.54 -8.92 -1.44
C VAL A 90 4.07 -8.24 -0.14
N ALA A 91 4.95 -8.12 0.86
CA ALA A 91 4.61 -7.49 2.14
C ALA A 91 4.30 -5.98 2.00
N GLY A 92 4.93 -5.29 1.06
CA GLY A 92 4.65 -3.89 0.76
C GLY A 92 3.51 -3.72 -0.23
N GLY A 93 3.82 -3.93 -1.51
CA GLY A 93 2.89 -3.68 -2.61
C GLY A 93 1.72 -4.66 -2.67
N GLY A 94 1.96 -5.93 -2.35
CA GLY A 94 0.90 -6.96 -2.32
C GLY A 94 -0.16 -6.66 -1.26
N VAL A 95 0.26 -6.34 -0.03
CA VAL A 95 -0.65 -5.98 1.06
C VAL A 95 -1.44 -4.71 0.74
N ILE A 96 -0.80 -3.65 0.23
CA ILE A 96 -1.50 -2.41 -0.19
C ILE A 96 -2.58 -2.72 -1.21
N SER A 97 -2.22 -3.47 -2.25
CA SER A 97 -3.13 -3.75 -3.36
C SER A 97 -4.34 -4.56 -2.89
N ALA A 98 -4.13 -5.54 -2.01
CA ALA A 98 -5.21 -6.33 -1.43
C ALA A 98 -6.16 -5.46 -0.60
N VAL A 99 -5.62 -4.62 0.29
CA VAL A 99 -6.44 -3.76 1.15
C VAL A 99 -7.21 -2.72 0.33
N ASP A 100 -6.54 -2.03 -0.61
CA ASP A 100 -7.19 -1.05 -1.48
C ASP A 100 -8.31 -1.69 -2.31
N ALA A 101 -8.08 -2.88 -2.88
CA ALA A 101 -9.08 -3.60 -3.66
C ALA A 101 -10.28 -4.00 -2.80
N THR A 102 -10.04 -4.55 -1.61
CA THR A 102 -11.12 -4.96 -0.68
C THR A 102 -11.93 -3.75 -0.21
N ILE A 103 -11.28 -2.65 0.19
CA ILE A 103 -11.99 -1.43 0.61
C ILE A 103 -12.81 -0.86 -0.54
N THR A 104 -12.22 -0.76 -1.73
CA THR A 104 -12.92 -0.23 -2.92
C THR A 104 -14.13 -1.09 -3.26
N ALA A 105 -13.98 -2.42 -3.26
CA ALA A 105 -15.08 -3.34 -3.50
C ALA A 105 -16.20 -3.18 -2.46
N LEU A 106 -15.85 -3.14 -1.17
CA LEU A 106 -16.82 -3.00 -0.09
C LEU A 106 -17.58 -1.66 -0.18
N VAL A 107 -16.85 -0.54 -0.33
CA VAL A 107 -17.46 0.79 -0.44
C VAL A 107 -18.36 0.88 -1.67
N THR A 108 -17.94 0.31 -2.80
CA THR A 108 -18.75 0.31 -4.02
C THR A 108 -20.05 -0.46 -3.81
N LEU A 109 -19.98 -1.68 -3.26
CA LEU A 109 -21.17 -2.49 -2.99
C LEU A 109 -22.11 -1.80 -2.00
N LEU A 110 -21.58 -1.26 -0.89
CA LEU A 110 -22.38 -0.53 0.09
C LEU A 110 -23.06 0.70 -0.54
N THR A 111 -22.34 1.44 -1.38
CA THR A 111 -22.92 2.61 -2.06
C THR A 111 -24.06 2.19 -2.99
N MET A 112 -23.94 1.06 -3.70
CA MET A 112 -25.01 0.55 -4.54
C MET A 112 -26.26 0.18 -3.73
N PHE A 113 -26.12 -0.54 -2.62
CA PHE A 113 -27.27 -1.00 -1.82
C PHE A 113 -27.92 0.07 -0.93
N PHE A 114 -27.16 1.08 -0.49
CA PHE A 114 -27.68 2.07 0.47
C PHE A 114 -27.99 3.44 -0.13
N VAL A 115 -27.41 3.78 -1.28
CA VAL A 115 -27.54 5.12 -1.89
C VAL A 115 -28.30 5.09 -3.22
N LEU A 116 -28.26 3.96 -3.95
CA LEU A 116 -28.90 3.81 -5.25
C LEU A 116 -30.21 3.00 -5.21
N ASP A 117 -30.58 2.43 -4.06
CA ASP A 117 -31.93 1.97 -3.72
C ASP A 117 -32.72 3.11 -3.04
#